data_AF-A0AAN0JZ45-F1
#
_entry.id   AF-A0AAN0JZ45-F1
#
_cell.length_a   1.000
_cell.length_b   1.000
_cell.length_c   1.000
_cell.angle_alpha   90.00
_cell.angle_beta   90.00
_cell.angle_gamma   90.00
#
_symmetry.space_group_name_H-M   'P 1'
#
loop_
_entity.id
_entity.type
_entity.pdbx_description
1 polymer ?
#
loop_
_entity_poly.entity_id
_entity_poly.type
_entity_poly.pdbx_seq_one_letter_code
_entity_poly.pdbx_strand_id
1 'polypeptide(L)'
;MAQDVHKERSFDAFLSSAPLLPELVEHIDVGTKWHLLGTLLHVDDKKLDGIEQLQGHDDTSKTLKMFQHWLTTTPTASRRQVLEALRKRVVNEHTVANKYEKYLKELHDTTYAPPSTEAVSIFQMNIQSLNKALVSPVQVSQLLYCKRCISEATLDEMERMDQSRSLDDKKTILLTAMKETVSNDYRKLKNIAKVLSDVEGTRHIGREIVTKYGKALNIVILLSAYEYYY
;
A
#
# COMPACT_ATOMS: atom_id res chain seq x y z
N MET A 1 10.02 -9.84 14.66
CA MET A 1 8.80 -9.01 14.45
C MET A 1 8.92 -8.04 13.28
N ALA A 2 9.92 -7.16 13.18
CA ALA A 2 10.02 -6.24 12.03
C ALA A 2 10.39 -6.91 10.69
N GLN A 3 11.13 -8.03 10.72
CA GLN A 3 11.52 -8.76 9.50
C GLN A 3 10.35 -9.50 8.83
N ASP A 4 9.39 -10.04 9.58
CA ASP A 4 8.21 -10.71 9.01
C ASP A 4 7.28 -9.72 8.29
N VAL A 5 7.04 -8.55 8.89
CA VAL A 5 6.17 -7.52 8.32
C VAL A 5 6.69 -6.99 6.98
N HIS A 6 8.01 -7.01 6.77
CA HIS A 6 8.61 -6.64 5.47
C HIS A 6 8.51 -7.75 4.42
N LYS A 7 8.49 -9.02 4.84
CA LYS A 7 8.33 -10.17 3.93
C LYS A 7 6.88 -10.31 3.44
N GLU A 8 5.91 -10.07 4.33
CA GLU A 8 4.47 -10.09 4.05
C GLU A 8 4.00 -8.98 3.10
N ARG A 9 4.72 -7.85 3.05
CA ARG A 9 4.41 -6.72 2.16
C ARG A 9 5.15 -6.78 0.82
N SER A 10 5.93 -7.83 0.58
CA SER A 10 6.65 -7.97 -0.68
C SER A 10 5.67 -8.25 -1.82
N PHE A 11 5.98 -7.71 -3.00
CA PHE A 11 5.22 -8.04 -4.21
C PHE A 11 5.21 -9.56 -4.46
N ASP A 12 6.28 -10.26 -4.06
CA ASP A 12 6.38 -11.71 -4.15
C ASP A 12 5.36 -12.46 -3.24
N ALA A 13 5.16 -11.98 -2.01
CA ALA A 13 4.12 -12.51 -1.13
C ALA A 13 2.72 -12.25 -1.71
N PHE A 14 2.47 -11.04 -2.24
CA PHE A 14 1.22 -10.69 -2.90
C PHE A 14 0.93 -11.54 -4.16
N LEU A 15 1.95 -11.88 -4.94
CA LEU A 15 1.81 -12.81 -6.06
C LEU A 15 1.50 -14.24 -5.60
N SER A 16 1.85 -14.59 -4.36
CA SER A 16 1.59 -15.90 -3.77
C SER A 16 0.17 -16.03 -3.22
N SER A 17 -0.56 -14.91 -3.01
CA SER A 17 -1.93 -14.96 -2.52
C SER A 17 -2.95 -15.22 -3.64
N ALA A 18 -4.12 -15.72 -3.23
CA ALA A 18 -5.19 -16.10 -4.15
C ALA A 18 -5.79 -14.87 -4.85
N PRO A 19 -5.97 -14.91 -6.18
CA PRO A 19 -6.66 -13.85 -6.90
C PRO A 19 -8.17 -13.90 -6.66
N LEU A 20 -8.85 -12.78 -6.87
CA LEU A 20 -10.31 -12.72 -6.87
C LEU A 20 -10.87 -13.06 -8.25
N LEU A 21 -12.03 -13.70 -8.32
CA LEU A 21 -12.66 -14.01 -9.61
C LEU A 21 -12.94 -12.76 -10.48
N PRO A 22 -13.50 -11.65 -9.94
CA PRO A 22 -13.72 -10.44 -10.74
C PRO A 22 -12.42 -9.85 -11.30
N GLU A 23 -11.34 -9.89 -10.50
CA GLU A 23 -10.01 -9.44 -10.90
C GLU A 23 -9.49 -10.22 -12.13
N LEU A 24 -9.64 -11.54 -12.13
CA LEU A 24 -9.20 -12.38 -13.24
C LEU A 24 -10.01 -12.11 -14.51
N VAL A 25 -11.34 -12.03 -14.39
CA VAL A 25 -12.23 -11.87 -15.56
C VAL A 25 -12.07 -10.48 -16.20
N GLU A 26 -11.75 -9.46 -15.41
CA GLU A 26 -11.54 -8.10 -15.92
C GLU A 26 -10.21 -7.95 -16.68
N HIS A 27 -9.15 -8.63 -16.23
CA HIS A 27 -7.80 -8.41 -16.74
C HIS A 27 -7.24 -9.53 -17.63
N ILE A 28 -7.91 -10.68 -17.66
CA ILE A 28 -7.44 -11.86 -18.40
C ILE A 28 -8.47 -12.27 -19.43
N ASP A 29 -8.19 -11.91 -20.66
CA ASP A 29 -8.86 -12.42 -21.85
C ASP A 29 -7.83 -13.19 -22.69
N VAL A 30 -8.06 -14.51 -22.80
CA VAL A 30 -7.23 -15.42 -23.60
C VAL A 30 -7.98 -16.01 -24.79
N GLY A 31 -9.21 -15.54 -25.05
CA GLY A 31 -10.09 -16.06 -26.09
C GLY A 31 -10.16 -17.60 -26.11
N THR A 32 -9.95 -18.17 -27.30
CA THR A 32 -10.02 -19.62 -27.54
C THR A 32 -8.97 -20.44 -26.77
N LYS A 33 -7.98 -19.82 -26.12
CA LYS A 33 -6.91 -20.52 -25.38
C LYS A 33 -7.26 -20.83 -23.94
N TRP A 34 -8.47 -20.51 -23.49
CA TRP A 34 -8.94 -20.75 -22.12
C TRP A 34 -8.78 -22.20 -21.67
N HIS A 35 -9.00 -23.17 -22.56
CA HIS A 35 -8.86 -24.60 -22.27
C HIS A 35 -7.41 -24.95 -21.94
N LEU A 36 -6.47 -24.47 -22.75
CA LEU A 36 -5.04 -24.70 -22.54
C LEU A 36 -4.54 -24.02 -21.26
N LEU A 37 -5.03 -22.82 -20.98
CA LEU A 37 -4.77 -22.14 -19.71
C LEU A 37 -5.29 -22.98 -18.53
N GLY A 38 -6.51 -23.50 -18.61
CA GLY A 38 -7.11 -24.37 -17.60
C GLY A 38 -6.27 -25.63 -17.34
N THR A 39 -5.79 -26.29 -18.40
CA THR A 39 -4.89 -27.45 -18.29
C THR A 39 -3.60 -27.10 -17.55
N LEU A 40 -2.98 -25.95 -17.86
CA LEU A 40 -1.76 -25.49 -17.16
C LEU A 40 -2.01 -25.08 -15.71
N LEU A 41 -3.22 -24.67 -15.38
CA LEU A 41 -3.66 -24.40 -14.02
C LEU A 41 -4.12 -25.68 -13.29
N HIS A 42 -3.96 -26.84 -13.92
CA HIS A 42 -4.33 -28.16 -13.39
C HIS A 42 -5.82 -28.28 -13.06
N VAL A 43 -6.68 -27.62 -13.84
CA VAL A 43 -8.13 -27.88 -13.82
C VAL A 43 -8.38 -29.28 -14.39
N ASP A 44 -9.27 -30.05 -13.74
CA ASP A 44 -9.63 -31.40 -14.17
C ASP A 44 -10.12 -31.43 -15.63
N ASP A 45 -9.56 -32.36 -16.42
CA ASP A 45 -9.84 -32.46 -17.86
C ASP A 45 -11.33 -32.71 -18.14
N LYS A 46 -12.00 -33.56 -17.34
CA LYS A 46 -13.45 -33.79 -17.52
C LYS A 46 -14.26 -32.53 -17.27
N LYS A 47 -13.78 -31.66 -16.38
CA LYS A 47 -14.41 -30.37 -16.13
C LYS A 47 -14.20 -29.41 -17.30
N LEU A 48 -13.01 -29.36 -17.88
CA LEU A 48 -12.72 -28.55 -19.07
C LEU A 48 -13.58 -29.01 -20.26
N ASP A 49 -13.63 -30.32 -20.53
CA ASP A 49 -14.48 -30.90 -21.56
C ASP A 49 -15.97 -30.56 -21.33
N GLY A 50 -16.42 -30.64 -20.08
CA GLY A 50 -17.78 -30.28 -19.70
C GLY A 50 -18.10 -28.80 -19.90
N ILE A 51 -17.11 -27.90 -19.80
CA ILE A 51 -17.27 -26.47 -20.10
C ILE A 51 -17.31 -26.24 -21.63
N GLU A 52 -16.46 -26.95 -22.38
CA GLU A 52 -16.41 -26.86 -23.85
C GLU A 52 -17.75 -27.26 -24.50
N GLN A 53 -18.41 -28.28 -23.96
CA GLN A 53 -19.69 -28.80 -24.47
C GLN A 53 -20.91 -27.91 -24.18
N LEU A 54 -20.75 -26.83 -23.40
CA LEU A 54 -21.85 -25.92 -23.10
C LEU A 54 -22.26 -25.11 -24.34
N GLN A 55 -23.45 -25.38 -24.86
CA GLN A 55 -24.00 -24.68 -26.03
C GLN A 55 -24.31 -23.20 -25.72
N GLY A 56 -24.02 -22.32 -26.67
CA GLY A 56 -24.37 -20.89 -26.62
C GLY A 56 -23.48 -20.01 -25.74
N HIS A 57 -22.39 -20.55 -25.18
CA HIS A 57 -21.43 -19.78 -24.39
C HIS A 57 -20.23 -19.33 -25.24
N ASP A 58 -19.89 -18.05 -25.16
CA ASP A 58 -18.67 -17.50 -25.73
C ASP A 58 -17.43 -17.91 -24.91
N ASP A 59 -16.24 -17.72 -25.49
CA ASP A 59 -14.97 -18.08 -24.86
C ASP A 59 -14.74 -17.32 -23.54
N THR A 60 -15.27 -16.10 -23.42
CA THR A 60 -15.26 -15.32 -22.17
C THR A 60 -16.03 -16.03 -21.06
N SER A 61 -17.23 -16.51 -21.36
CA SER A 61 -18.05 -17.29 -20.42
C SER A 61 -17.37 -18.59 -20.01
N LYS A 62 -16.69 -19.26 -20.96
CA LYS A 62 -15.93 -20.49 -20.68
C LYS A 62 -14.73 -20.20 -19.78
N THR A 63 -14.00 -19.12 -20.05
CA THR A 63 -12.89 -18.63 -19.22
C THR A 63 -13.33 -18.33 -17.79
N LEU A 64 -14.46 -17.64 -17.62
CA LEU A 64 -15.06 -17.37 -16.29
C LEU A 64 -15.35 -18.66 -15.54
N LYS A 65 -16.02 -19.63 -16.18
CA LYS A 65 -16.36 -20.92 -15.55
C LYS A 65 -15.12 -21.73 -15.18
N MET A 66 -14.07 -21.67 -16.01
CA MET A 66 -12.78 -22.30 -15.74
C MET A 66 -12.14 -21.69 -14.49
N PHE A 67 -12.01 -20.36 -14.42
CA PHE A 67 -11.43 -19.69 -13.25
C PHE A 67 -12.26 -19.90 -11.99
N GLN A 68 -13.59 -19.81 -12.08
CA GLN A 68 -14.46 -20.08 -10.94
C GLN A 68 -14.21 -21.49 -10.40
N HIS A 69 -14.12 -22.49 -11.26
CA HIS A 69 -13.84 -23.85 -10.82
C HIS A 69 -12.45 -23.97 -10.21
N TRP A 70 -11.41 -23.46 -10.89
CA TRP A 70 -10.03 -23.48 -10.42
C TRP A 70 -9.88 -22.90 -9.02
N LEU A 71 -10.47 -21.73 -8.76
CA LEU A 71 -10.46 -21.08 -7.45
C LEU A 71 -11.19 -21.89 -6.38
N THR A 72 -12.26 -22.61 -6.73
CA THR A 72 -13.01 -23.44 -5.75
C THR A 72 -12.32 -24.76 -5.41
N THR A 73 -11.48 -25.30 -6.30
CA THR A 73 -10.88 -26.63 -6.15
C THR A 73 -9.39 -26.59 -5.86
N THR A 74 -8.75 -25.43 -5.93
CA THR A 74 -7.30 -25.26 -5.73
C THR A 74 -7.04 -24.32 -4.56
N PRO A 75 -6.86 -24.85 -3.33
CA PRO A 75 -6.56 -24.02 -2.14
C PRO A 75 -5.26 -23.23 -2.27
N THR A 76 -4.32 -23.70 -3.10
CA THR A 76 -3.03 -23.04 -3.34
C THR A 76 -3.07 -22.12 -4.57
N ALA A 77 -4.25 -21.78 -5.10
CA ALA A 77 -4.39 -20.90 -6.25
C ALA A 77 -3.70 -19.56 -5.97
N SER A 78 -2.91 -19.08 -6.93
CA SER A 78 -2.13 -17.85 -6.76
C SER A 78 -2.03 -17.06 -8.05
N ARG A 79 -1.89 -15.74 -7.93
CA ARG A 79 -1.62 -14.83 -9.06
C ARG A 79 -0.38 -15.24 -9.83
N ARG A 80 0.65 -15.76 -9.13
CA ARG A 80 1.89 -16.27 -9.73
C ARG A 80 1.61 -17.40 -10.73
N GLN A 81 0.80 -18.40 -10.35
CA GLN A 81 0.48 -19.52 -11.24
C GLN A 81 -0.18 -19.05 -12.54
N VAL A 82 -1.07 -18.07 -12.45
CA VAL A 82 -1.73 -17.47 -13.62
C VAL A 82 -0.71 -16.79 -14.54
N LEU A 83 0.17 -15.95 -13.99
CA LEU A 83 1.24 -15.30 -14.77
C LEU A 83 2.18 -16.31 -15.43
N GLU A 84 2.58 -17.35 -14.69
CA GLU A 84 3.43 -18.41 -15.20
C GLU A 84 2.76 -19.19 -16.33
N ALA A 85 1.48 -19.55 -16.17
CA ALA A 85 0.70 -20.27 -17.16
C ALA A 85 0.51 -19.46 -18.45
N LEU A 86 0.15 -18.17 -18.35
CA LEU A 86 0.03 -17.26 -19.50
C LEU A 86 1.36 -17.12 -20.27
N ARG A 87 2.49 -17.15 -19.56
CA ARG A 87 3.85 -17.04 -20.12
C ARG A 87 4.41 -18.37 -20.65
N LYS A 88 3.75 -19.51 -20.44
CA LYS A 88 4.20 -20.78 -21.03
C LYS A 88 4.10 -20.69 -22.55
N ARG A 89 5.10 -21.23 -23.24
CA ARG A 89 5.18 -21.23 -24.73
C ARG A 89 3.93 -21.77 -25.42
N VAL A 90 3.22 -22.70 -24.78
CA VAL A 90 2.02 -23.31 -25.37
C VAL A 90 0.83 -22.32 -25.38
N VAL A 91 0.68 -21.50 -24.34
CA VAL A 91 -0.35 -20.43 -24.29
C VAL A 91 0.13 -19.19 -25.05
N ASN A 92 1.38 -18.79 -24.81
CA ASN A 92 2.07 -17.68 -25.48
C ASN A 92 1.33 -16.33 -25.35
N GLU A 93 0.63 -16.10 -24.23
CA GLU A 93 -0.12 -14.85 -23.95
C GLU A 93 0.72 -13.86 -23.14
N HIS A 94 1.95 -13.60 -23.62
CA HIS A 94 2.88 -12.70 -22.93
C HIS A 94 2.33 -11.27 -22.77
N THR A 95 1.57 -10.79 -23.76
CA THR A 95 0.97 -9.45 -23.70
C THR A 95 -0.08 -9.35 -22.59
N VAL A 96 -0.94 -10.37 -22.46
CA VAL A 96 -1.95 -10.44 -21.39
C VAL A 96 -1.26 -10.57 -20.03
N ALA A 97 -0.27 -11.45 -19.92
CA ALA A 97 0.53 -11.59 -18.69
C ALA A 97 1.19 -10.28 -18.25
N ASN A 98 1.77 -9.52 -19.19
CA ASN A 98 2.43 -8.25 -18.87
C ASN A 98 1.43 -7.16 -18.45
N LYS A 99 0.25 -7.10 -19.09
CA LYS A 99 -0.82 -6.18 -18.68
C LYS A 99 -1.34 -6.52 -17.29
N TYR A 100 -1.59 -7.80 -17.03
CA TYR A 100 -2.05 -8.26 -15.72
C TYR A 100 -0.99 -8.02 -14.63
N GLU A 101 0.28 -8.36 -14.87
CA GLU A 101 1.36 -8.08 -13.91
C GLU A 101 1.52 -6.58 -13.64
N LYS A 102 1.34 -5.72 -14.64
CA LYS A 102 1.35 -4.26 -14.45
C LYS A 102 0.20 -3.83 -13.53
N TYR A 103 -1.01 -4.28 -13.80
CA TYR A 103 -2.16 -4.04 -12.93
C TYR A 103 -1.90 -4.52 -11.50
N LEU A 104 -1.33 -5.72 -11.33
CA LEU A 104 -1.00 -6.27 -10.01
C LEU A 104 0.02 -5.42 -9.26
N LYS A 105 1.01 -4.84 -9.95
CA LYS A 105 1.95 -3.90 -9.35
C LYS A 105 1.25 -2.62 -8.89
N GLU A 106 0.40 -2.05 -9.74
CA GLU A 106 -0.37 -0.85 -9.40
C GLU A 106 -1.33 -1.11 -8.23
N LEU A 107 -2.01 -2.26 -8.21
CA LEU A 107 -2.88 -2.69 -7.12
C LEU A 107 -2.09 -2.90 -5.82
N HIS A 108 -0.92 -3.55 -5.90
CA HIS A 108 -0.04 -3.74 -4.76
C HIS A 108 0.45 -2.39 -4.22
N ASP A 109 0.92 -1.50 -5.08
CA ASP A 109 1.43 -0.18 -4.69
C ASP A 109 0.34 0.72 -4.10
N THR A 110 -0.90 0.63 -4.59
CA THR A 110 -2.04 1.38 -4.04
C THR A 110 -2.56 0.80 -2.73
N THR A 111 -2.60 -0.52 -2.61
CA THR A 111 -3.10 -1.21 -1.40
C THR A 111 -2.07 -1.19 -0.27
N TYR A 112 -0.79 -1.30 -0.64
CA TYR A 112 0.35 -1.36 0.28
C TYR A 112 1.28 -0.17 0.11
N ALA A 113 0.70 1.01 -0.18
CA ALA A 113 1.41 2.27 -0.26
C ALA A 113 2.46 2.30 0.86
N PRO A 114 3.75 2.50 0.52
CA PRO A 114 4.80 2.30 1.49
C PRO A 114 4.51 3.19 2.70
N PRO A 115 4.72 2.71 3.93
CA PRO A 115 4.40 3.47 5.13
C PRO A 115 4.97 4.90 5.15
N SER A 116 6.00 5.18 4.35
CA SER A 116 6.52 6.52 4.06
C SER A 116 5.57 7.40 3.25
N THR A 117 4.98 6.91 2.16
CA THR A 117 3.99 7.67 1.36
C THR A 117 2.77 8.02 2.21
N GLU A 118 2.24 7.06 2.96
CA GLU A 118 1.07 7.29 3.81
C GLU A 118 1.39 8.24 4.97
N ALA A 119 2.56 8.10 5.60
CA ALA A 119 2.99 9.04 6.64
C ALA A 119 3.15 10.47 6.11
N VAL A 120 3.76 10.64 4.94
CA VAL A 120 3.92 11.95 4.30
C VAL A 120 2.55 12.54 3.95
N SER A 121 1.64 11.77 3.37
CA SER A 121 0.28 12.20 3.03
C SER A 121 -0.50 12.65 4.27
N ILE A 122 -0.48 11.85 5.35
CA ILE A 122 -1.13 12.21 6.62
C ILE A 122 -0.55 13.51 7.16
N PHE A 123 0.78 13.67 7.15
CA PHE A 123 1.42 14.91 7.60
C PHE A 123 0.99 16.12 6.74
N GLN A 124 1.02 15.97 5.42
CA GLN A 124 0.64 17.01 4.46
C GLN A 124 -0.80 17.47 4.61
N MET A 125 -1.75 16.55 4.79
CA MET A 125 -3.16 16.89 5.00
C MET A 125 -3.39 17.78 6.24
N ASN A 126 -2.50 17.72 7.22
CA ASN A 126 -2.59 18.48 8.46
C ASN A 126 -1.74 19.76 8.46
N ILE A 127 -0.94 20.02 7.42
CA ILE A 127 0.06 21.11 7.43
C ILE A 127 -0.57 22.49 7.58
N GLN A 128 -1.72 22.73 6.94
CA GLN A 128 -2.42 24.01 7.01
C GLN A 128 -2.99 24.27 8.41
N SER A 129 -3.60 23.25 9.03
CA SER A 129 -4.09 23.33 10.40
C SER A 129 -2.94 23.53 11.39
N LEU A 130 -1.82 22.82 11.20
CA LEU A 130 -0.61 23.02 12.00
C LEU A 130 -0.06 24.43 11.86
N ASN A 131 0.02 24.96 10.64
CA ASN A 131 0.49 26.32 10.41
C ASN A 131 -0.37 27.37 11.16
N LYS A 132 -1.69 27.17 11.24
CA LYS A 132 -2.57 28.05 12.02
C LYS A 132 -2.40 27.88 13.54
N ALA A 133 -2.25 26.64 14.00
CA ALA A 133 -2.24 26.29 15.43
C ALA A 133 -0.87 26.43 16.12
N LEU A 134 0.22 26.52 15.37
CA LEU A 134 1.59 26.55 15.91
C LEU A 134 1.95 27.95 16.42
N VAL A 135 1.65 28.23 17.69
CA VAL A 135 1.91 29.54 18.31
C VAL A 135 3.36 29.73 18.75
N SER A 136 4.05 28.65 19.14
CA SER A 136 5.43 28.71 19.65
C SER A 136 6.37 27.75 18.92
N PRO A 137 6.75 28.05 17.66
CA PRO A 137 7.58 27.16 16.84
C PRO A 137 8.91 26.77 17.50
N VAL A 138 9.57 27.69 18.21
CA VAL A 138 10.84 27.43 18.91
C VAL A 138 10.68 26.41 20.05
N GLN A 139 9.61 26.52 20.83
CA GLN A 139 9.32 25.53 21.88
C GLN A 139 9.07 24.14 21.27
N VAL A 140 8.32 24.08 20.17
CA VAL A 140 8.05 22.82 19.48
C VAL A 140 9.32 22.23 18.87
N SER A 141 10.22 23.04 18.30
CA SER A 141 11.50 22.55 17.78
C SER A 141 12.37 21.96 18.87
N GLN A 142 12.44 22.58 20.06
CA GLN A 142 13.16 22.03 21.21
C GLN A 142 12.63 20.64 21.61
N LEU A 143 11.31 20.48 21.70
CA LEU A 143 10.67 19.19 22.01
C LEU A 143 10.93 18.14 20.92
N LEU A 144 10.88 18.54 19.65
CA LEU A 144 11.17 17.67 18.51
C LEU A 144 12.63 17.22 18.48
N TYR A 145 13.57 18.12 18.81
CA TYR A 145 14.98 17.79 18.94
C TYR A 145 15.21 16.77 20.06
N CYS A 146 14.59 16.95 21.23
CA CYS A 146 14.62 15.97 22.33
C CYS A 146 14.11 14.59 21.93
N LYS A 147 13.17 14.50 20.97
CA LYS A 147 12.67 13.23 20.41
C LYS A 147 13.46 12.73 19.19
N ARG A 148 14.58 13.38 18.85
CA ARG A 148 15.41 13.09 17.67
C ARG A 148 14.59 13.14 16.37
N CYS A 149 13.67 14.11 16.27
CA CYS A 149 12.80 14.31 15.11
C CYS A 149 13.25 15.47 14.23
N ILE A 150 14.21 16.28 14.66
CA ILE A 150 14.87 17.30 13.83
C ILE A 150 16.36 17.31 14.17
N SER A 151 17.16 17.91 13.30
CA SER A 151 18.60 18.06 13.51
C SER A 151 18.93 19.18 14.50
N GLU A 152 20.13 19.15 15.07
CA GLU A 152 20.67 20.25 15.88
C GLU A 152 20.78 21.55 15.05
N ALA A 153 21.21 21.45 13.79
CA ALA A 153 21.27 22.59 12.88
C ALA A 153 19.91 23.27 12.70
N THR A 154 18.83 22.50 12.61
CA THR A 154 17.46 23.02 12.53
C THR A 154 17.05 23.71 13.83
N LEU A 155 17.43 23.19 14.99
CA LEU A 155 17.15 23.81 16.28
C LEU A 155 17.92 25.14 16.42
N ASP A 156 19.23 25.12 16.13
CA ASP A 156 20.10 26.29 16.15
C ASP A 156 19.58 27.40 15.24
N GLU A 157 19.13 27.06 14.03
CA GLU A 157 18.52 28.01 13.11
C GLU A 157 17.28 28.66 13.75
N MET A 158 16.39 27.86 14.35
CA MET A 158 15.16 28.34 14.99
C MET A 158 15.43 29.25 16.19
N GLU A 159 16.47 28.98 16.97
CA GLU A 159 16.85 29.77 18.16
C GLU A 159 17.60 31.06 17.79
N ARG A 160 18.40 31.03 16.72
CA ARG A 160 19.11 32.22 16.20
C ARG A 160 18.20 33.19 15.46
N MET A 161 17.05 32.74 14.96
CA MET A 161 16.07 33.63 14.35
C MET A 161 15.55 34.62 15.40
N ASP A 162 16.03 35.86 15.30
CA ASP A 162 15.65 36.98 16.16
C ASP A 162 14.15 37.35 16.03
N GLN A 163 13.75 38.43 16.70
CA GLN A 163 12.40 38.99 16.61
C GLN A 163 12.09 39.62 15.23
N SER A 164 13.09 39.78 14.35
CA SER A 164 12.94 40.43 13.03
C SER A 164 12.36 39.51 11.96
N ARG A 165 12.52 38.18 12.11
CA ARG A 165 11.88 37.18 11.23
C ARG A 165 10.43 36.94 11.63
N SER A 166 9.56 36.85 10.62
CA SER A 166 8.13 36.63 10.85
C SER A 166 7.91 35.30 11.54
N LEU A 167 6.90 35.25 12.42
CA LEU A 167 6.43 34.01 13.03
C LEU A 167 6.13 32.94 11.95
N ASP A 168 5.61 33.35 10.79
CA ASP A 168 5.28 32.45 9.69
C ASP A 168 6.53 31.82 9.03
N ASP A 169 7.67 32.52 9.02
CA ASP A 169 8.93 31.95 8.54
C ASP A 169 9.38 30.81 9.45
N LYS A 170 9.29 31.02 10.78
CA LYS A 170 9.63 30.01 11.79
C LYS A 170 8.74 28.76 11.65
N LYS A 171 7.45 28.95 11.40
CA LYS A 171 6.52 27.84 11.14
C LYS A 171 6.88 27.09 9.87
N THR A 172 7.19 27.81 8.80
CA THR A 172 7.51 27.22 7.48
C THR A 172 8.76 26.36 7.56
N ILE A 173 9.83 26.85 8.19
CA ILE A 173 11.08 26.10 8.40
C ILE A 173 10.80 24.83 9.19
N LEU A 174 10.11 24.94 10.34
CA LEU A 174 9.85 23.80 11.20
C LEU A 174 8.98 22.74 10.53
N LEU A 175 7.90 23.14 9.85
CA LEU A 175 7.02 22.20 9.14
C LEU A 175 7.73 21.53 7.96
N THR A 176 8.67 22.22 7.32
CA THR A 176 9.51 21.65 6.25
C THR A 176 10.45 20.60 6.81
N ALA A 177 11.16 20.89 7.90
CA ALA A 177 12.04 19.94 8.56
C ALA A 177 11.29 18.70 9.08
N MET A 178 10.07 18.88 9.59
CA MET A 178 9.20 17.77 10.00
C MET A 178 8.79 16.91 8.80
N LYS A 179 8.40 17.53 7.68
CA LYS A 179 8.06 16.80 6.45
C LYS A 179 9.25 16.00 5.92
N GLU A 180 10.43 16.60 5.84
CA GLU A 180 11.66 15.92 5.41
C GLU A 180 12.01 14.74 6.33
N THR A 181 11.86 14.93 7.64
CA THR A 181 12.05 13.86 8.61
C THR A 181 11.09 12.70 8.37
N VAL A 182 9.81 12.97 8.11
CA VAL A 182 8.81 11.94 7.83
C VAL A 182 9.09 11.24 6.50
N SER A 183 9.53 11.98 5.48
CA SER A 183 9.94 11.42 4.18
C SER A 183 11.13 10.48 4.32
N ASN A 184 12.12 10.83 5.17
CA ASN A 184 13.33 10.04 5.39
C ASN A 184 13.10 8.84 6.33
N ASP A 185 12.32 9.03 7.39
CA ASP A 185 11.94 7.99 8.34
C ASP A 185 10.48 8.15 8.77
N TYR A 186 9.60 7.42 8.08
CA TYR A 186 8.16 7.45 8.28
C TYR A 186 7.73 7.13 9.73
N ARG A 187 8.55 6.42 10.49
CA ARG A 187 8.26 6.06 11.90
C ARG A 187 8.32 7.30 12.80
N LYS A 188 9.03 8.35 12.37
CA LYS A 188 9.13 9.62 13.08
C LYS A 188 7.81 10.37 13.12
N LEU A 189 6.87 10.11 12.20
CA LEU A 189 5.55 10.72 12.23
C LEU A 189 4.84 10.47 13.58
N LYS A 190 4.94 9.27 14.14
CA LYS A 190 4.34 8.95 15.45
C LYS A 190 4.98 9.78 16.57
N ASN A 191 6.29 9.98 16.53
CA ASN A 191 7.01 10.75 17.55
C ASN A 191 6.70 12.25 17.42
N ILE A 192 6.69 12.76 16.18
CA ILE A 192 6.25 14.11 15.84
C ILE A 192 4.83 14.36 16.36
N ALA A 193 3.89 13.45 16.07
CA ALA A 193 2.50 13.58 16.47
C ALA A 193 2.31 13.53 17.99
N LYS A 194 3.13 12.75 18.71
CA LYS A 194 3.17 12.77 20.18
C LYS A 194 3.63 14.12 20.72
N VAL A 195 4.72 14.69 20.19
CA VAL A 195 5.17 16.03 20.58
C VAL A 195 4.09 17.08 20.35
N LEU A 196 3.43 17.05 19.19
CA LEU A 196 2.31 17.94 18.88
C LEU A 196 1.11 17.72 19.82
N SER A 197 0.90 16.50 20.31
CA SER A 197 -0.16 16.19 21.28
C SER A 197 0.09 16.77 22.66
N ASP A 198 1.35 17.02 23.01
CA ASP A 198 1.75 17.54 24.32
C ASP A 198 1.66 19.08 24.39
N VAL A 199 1.61 19.74 23.23
CA VAL A 199 1.55 21.21 23.09
C VAL A 199 0.10 21.66 22.97
N GLU A 200 -0.34 22.61 23.81
CA GLU A 200 -1.75 23.01 23.91
C GLU A 200 -2.38 23.43 22.57
N GLY A 201 -1.69 24.28 21.79
CA GLY A 201 -2.19 24.75 20.49
C GLY A 201 -2.36 23.65 19.44
N THR A 202 -1.46 22.68 19.39
CA THR A 202 -1.45 21.63 18.35
C THR A 202 -2.00 20.28 18.83
N ARG A 203 -2.45 20.20 20.10
CA ARG A 203 -2.88 18.97 20.77
C ARG A 203 -3.88 18.13 19.98
N HIS A 204 -4.94 18.78 19.52
CA HIS A 204 -6.01 18.10 18.79
C HIS A 204 -5.51 17.53 17.45
N ILE A 205 -4.68 18.29 16.73
CA ILE A 205 -4.07 17.87 15.46
C ILE A 205 -3.08 16.72 15.69
N GLY A 206 -2.25 16.81 16.73
CA GLY A 206 -1.33 15.73 17.11
C GLY A 206 -2.06 14.41 17.36
N ARG A 207 -3.17 14.46 18.11
CA ARG A 207 -4.02 13.28 18.38
C ARG A 207 -4.69 12.74 17.12
N GLU A 208 -5.14 13.61 16.23
CA GLU A 208 -5.70 13.23 14.94
C GLU A 208 -4.68 12.49 14.07
N ILE A 209 -3.44 13.02 13.98
CA ILE A 209 -2.34 12.38 13.24
C ILE A 209 -2.02 11.01 13.85
N VAL A 210 -1.91 10.90 15.19
CA VAL A 210 -1.67 9.60 15.86
C VAL A 210 -2.78 8.59 15.49
N THR A 211 -4.04 9.04 15.46
CA THR A 211 -5.18 8.17 15.17
C THR A 211 -5.18 7.73 13.70
N LYS A 212 -5.02 8.66 12.76
CA LYS A 212 -4.95 8.37 11.31
C LYS A 212 -3.79 7.43 11.00
N TYR A 213 -2.60 7.74 11.52
CA TYR A 213 -1.41 6.92 11.32
C TYR A 213 -1.53 5.53 11.98
N GLY A 214 -2.14 5.44 13.16
CA GLY A 214 -2.45 4.17 13.80
C GLY A 214 -3.41 3.31 13.00
N LYS A 215 -4.48 3.91 12.43
CA LYS A 215 -5.41 3.22 11.53
C LYS A 215 -4.73 2.77 10.25
N ALA A 216 -3.91 3.62 9.62
CA ALA A 216 -3.14 3.25 8.45
C ALA A 216 -2.23 2.05 8.72
N LEU A 217 -1.51 2.05 9.85
CA LEU A 217 -0.70 0.89 10.25
C LEU A 217 -1.56 -0.35 10.54
N ASN A 218 -2.73 -0.20 11.17
CA ASN A 218 -3.62 -1.31 11.51
C ASN A 218 -4.37 -1.88 10.29
N ILE A 219 -4.78 -1.08 9.31
CA ILE A 219 -5.36 -1.57 8.05
C ILE A 219 -4.34 -2.42 7.33
N VAL A 220 -3.08 -1.97 7.29
CA VAL A 220 -1.99 -2.75 6.69
C VAL A 220 -1.73 -4.05 7.47
N ILE A 221 -1.92 -4.07 8.79
CA ILE A 221 -1.79 -5.29 9.63
C ILE A 221 -3.02 -6.22 9.51
N LEU A 222 -4.23 -5.68 9.40
CA LEU A 222 -5.46 -6.47 9.28
C LEU A 222 -5.58 -7.09 7.90
N LEU A 223 -5.17 -6.40 6.83
CA LEU A 223 -5.09 -7.00 5.50
C LEU A 223 -4.03 -8.10 5.44
N SER A 224 -2.88 -7.94 6.12
CA SER A 224 -1.88 -9.01 6.21
C SER A 224 -2.33 -10.20 7.07
N ALA A 225 -3.23 -9.99 8.03
CA ALA A 225 -3.81 -11.06 8.86
C ALA A 225 -5.01 -11.78 8.21
N TYR A 226 -5.77 -11.10 7.35
CA TYR A 226 -6.89 -11.71 6.61
C TYR A 226 -6.41 -12.69 5.52
N GLU A 227 -5.20 -12.52 4.99
CA GLU A 227 -4.55 -13.49 4.08
C GLU A 227 -4.12 -14.81 4.78
N TYR A 228 -4.29 -14.94 6.11
CA TYR A 228 -3.90 -16.13 6.88
C TYR A 228 -5.06 -17.00 7.39
N TYR A 229 -6.32 -16.61 7.15
CA TYR A 229 -7.50 -17.32 7.69
C TYR A 229 -8.41 -17.99 6.66
N TYR A 230 -7.97 -18.11 5.41
CA TYR A 230 -8.56 -18.95 4.36
C TYR A 230 -7.47 -19.53 3.45
#